data_AF-A0A8S1PMG0-F1
#
_entry.id   AF-A0A8S1PMG0-F1
#
_cell.length_a   1.000
_cell.length_b   1.000
_cell.length_c   1.000
_cell.angle_alpha   90.00
_cell.angle_beta   90.00
_cell.angle_gamma   90.00
#
_symmetry.space_group_name_H-M   'P 1'
#
loop_
_entity.id
_entity.type
_entity.pdbx_description
1 polymer ?
#
loop_
_entity_poly.entity_id
_entity_poly.type
_entity_poly.pdbx_seq_one_letter_code
_entity_poly.pdbx_strand_id
1 'polypeptide(L)'
;MGGHWDSWDVGSQTGANDDGGGVIVCLEALRILKQLGIKPKRTIRFIAWSGEEMGQNNNGASHYAKHHGTENHIIAFESDIGSTKPYGFGITAGQQFTQLVTYLAQQYLTGIGAERVYPNDGESVDSGILAEQTGTPMLNVRIADNQNHDFYFTYHHTAGDSMWMMNPQDMDDNVVAIASIMYLIADIDGPIPKD
;
A
#
# COMPACT_ATOMS: atom_id res chain seq x y z
N MET A 1 6.42 -1.53 -2.64
CA MET A 1 4.94 -1.50 -2.61
C MET A 1 4.45 -2.92 -2.60
N GLY A 2 3.39 -3.21 -1.86
CA GLY A 2 2.93 -4.57 -1.69
C GLY A 2 1.75 -4.68 -0.75
N GLY A 3 1.53 -5.92 -0.34
CA GLY A 3 0.57 -6.40 0.65
C GLY A 3 1.00 -7.83 1.05
N HIS A 4 0.33 -8.44 2.00
CA HIS A 4 0.65 -9.82 2.38
C HIS A 4 -0.10 -10.83 1.52
N TRP A 5 0.51 -12.00 1.33
CA TRP A 5 0.04 -13.04 0.41
C TRP A 5 -0.66 -14.20 1.15
N ASP A 6 -0.32 -14.41 2.41
CA ASP A 6 -1.03 -15.34 3.27
C ASP A 6 -2.38 -14.76 3.71
N SER A 7 -3.25 -15.64 4.18
CA SER A 7 -4.53 -15.29 4.81
C SER A 7 -4.94 -16.42 5.74
N TRP A 8 -5.96 -16.19 6.56
CA TRP A 8 -6.48 -17.25 7.44
C TRP A 8 -7.20 -18.38 6.69
N ASP A 9 -7.40 -19.50 7.38
CA ASP A 9 -8.05 -20.71 6.87
C ASP A 9 -9.44 -20.96 7.50
N VAL A 10 -10.16 -19.89 7.90
CA VAL A 10 -11.46 -19.99 8.57
C VAL A 10 -12.60 -20.31 7.60
N GLY A 11 -13.06 -21.56 7.62
CA GLY A 11 -14.27 -21.97 6.92
C GLY A 11 -14.13 -21.93 5.39
N SER A 12 -14.97 -21.13 4.73
CA SER A 12 -14.96 -20.94 3.27
C SER A 12 -14.30 -19.63 2.84
N GLN A 13 -13.56 -18.96 3.74
CA GLN A 13 -12.90 -17.70 3.39
C GLN A 13 -11.91 -17.89 2.25
N THR A 14 -11.69 -16.82 1.49
CA THR A 14 -10.67 -16.77 0.43
C THR A 14 -9.57 -15.75 0.70
N GLY A 15 -9.63 -15.02 1.83
CA GLY A 15 -8.71 -13.90 2.11
C GLY A 15 -8.85 -12.80 1.05
N ALA A 16 -10.06 -12.52 0.60
CA ALA A 16 -10.27 -11.65 -0.55
C ALA A 16 -10.02 -10.18 -0.23
N ASN A 17 -10.38 -9.76 0.99
CA ASN A 17 -10.20 -8.41 1.48
C ASN A 17 -8.94 -8.29 2.34
N ASP A 18 -8.52 -9.38 2.99
CA ASP A 18 -7.36 -9.47 3.89
C ASP A 18 -6.45 -10.66 3.49
N ASP A 19 -5.41 -10.47 2.69
CA ASP A 19 -5.06 -9.26 1.93
C ASP A 19 -5.00 -9.52 0.40
N GLY A 20 -5.85 -10.42 -0.08
CA GLY A 20 -5.96 -10.70 -1.52
C GLY A 20 -6.26 -9.44 -2.35
N GLY A 21 -7.02 -8.50 -1.80
CA GLY A 21 -7.35 -7.22 -2.42
C GLY A 21 -6.13 -6.32 -2.54
N GLY A 22 -5.51 -5.97 -1.41
CA GLY A 22 -4.40 -5.03 -1.35
C GLY A 22 -3.16 -5.50 -2.11
N VAL A 23 -2.81 -6.78 -1.99
CA VAL A 23 -1.68 -7.36 -2.72
C VAL A 23 -1.91 -7.39 -4.24
N ILE A 24 -3.13 -7.68 -4.70
CA ILE A 24 -3.45 -7.75 -6.13
C ILE A 24 -3.56 -6.36 -6.77
N VAL A 25 -4.15 -5.36 -6.10
CA VAL A 25 -4.16 -4.00 -6.66
C VAL A 25 -2.74 -3.43 -6.82
N CYS A 26 -1.82 -3.80 -5.92
CA CYS A 26 -0.41 -3.45 -6.05
C CYS A 26 0.26 -4.12 -7.26
N LEU A 27 0.01 -5.41 -7.47
CA LEU A 27 0.53 -6.15 -8.61
C LEU A 27 -0.02 -5.60 -9.93
N GLU A 28 -1.32 -5.31 -9.97
CA GLU A 28 -2.02 -4.81 -11.14
C GLU A 28 -1.58 -3.39 -11.51
N ALA A 29 -1.36 -2.51 -10.52
CA ALA A 29 -0.77 -1.19 -10.73
C ALA A 29 0.55 -1.27 -11.53
N LEU A 30 1.43 -2.22 -11.17
CA LEU A 30 2.69 -2.43 -11.89
C LEU A 30 2.48 -3.04 -13.28
N ARG A 31 1.50 -3.95 -13.43
CA ARG A 31 1.15 -4.54 -14.71
C ARG A 31 0.70 -3.45 -15.70
N ILE A 32 -0.14 -2.51 -15.27
CA ILE A 32 -0.61 -1.39 -16.11
C ILE A 32 0.53 -0.45 -16.48
N LEU A 33 1.37 -0.01 -15.53
CA LEU A 33 2.52 0.83 -15.84
C LEU A 33 3.43 0.18 -16.89
N LYS A 34 3.69 -1.12 -16.73
CA LYS A 34 4.47 -1.91 -17.70
C LYS A 34 3.78 -2.00 -19.07
N GLN A 35 2.48 -2.25 -19.10
CA GLN A 35 1.71 -2.34 -20.35
C GLN A 35 1.71 -1.01 -21.13
N LEU A 36 1.67 0.12 -20.42
CA LEU A 36 1.73 1.46 -21.01
C LEU A 36 3.14 1.86 -21.47
N GLY A 37 4.16 1.03 -21.21
CA GLY A 37 5.55 1.35 -21.54
C GLY A 37 6.13 2.46 -20.66
N ILE A 38 5.51 2.76 -19.53
CA ILE A 38 5.96 3.78 -18.60
C ILE A 38 7.13 3.24 -17.78
N LYS A 39 8.25 3.94 -17.81
CA LYS A 39 9.47 3.57 -17.08
C LYS A 39 9.90 4.71 -16.16
N PRO A 40 9.59 4.64 -14.85
CA PRO A 40 10.04 5.66 -13.91
C PRO A 40 11.56 5.67 -13.78
N LYS A 41 12.11 6.80 -13.36
CA LYS A 41 13.56 6.96 -13.08
C LYS A 41 14.07 6.03 -11.98
N ARG A 42 13.22 5.69 -11.00
CA ARG A 42 13.53 4.79 -9.89
C ARG A 42 12.80 3.47 -10.02
N THR A 43 13.41 2.41 -9.50
CA THR A 43 12.79 1.08 -9.46
C THR A 43 11.61 1.08 -8.51
N ILE A 44 10.44 0.67 -9.01
CA ILE A 44 9.32 0.29 -8.15
C ILE A 44 9.39 -1.23 -7.96
N ARG A 45 9.56 -1.67 -6.70
CA ARG A 45 9.63 -3.09 -6.34
C ARG A 45 8.28 -3.54 -5.76
N PHE A 46 7.71 -4.59 -6.35
CA PHE A 46 6.62 -5.35 -5.79
C PHE A 46 7.13 -6.30 -4.71
N ILE A 47 6.40 -6.41 -3.61
CA ILE A 47 6.63 -7.42 -2.59
C ILE A 47 5.27 -8.01 -2.22
N ALA A 48 5.20 -9.33 -2.19
CA ALA A 48 4.09 -10.08 -1.62
C ALA A 48 4.67 -10.74 -0.37
N TRP A 49 4.43 -10.14 0.80
CA TRP A 49 4.95 -10.67 2.06
C TRP A 49 4.22 -11.95 2.44
N SER A 50 4.80 -12.73 3.34
CA SER A 50 4.22 -14.02 3.74
C SER A 50 4.42 -14.23 5.22
N GLY A 51 3.42 -14.79 5.88
CA GLY A 51 3.38 -15.02 7.32
C GLY A 51 3.07 -13.77 8.12
N GLU A 52 2.42 -12.75 7.53
CA GLU A 52 1.93 -11.57 8.25
C GLU A 52 1.00 -12.02 9.39
N GLU A 53 0.04 -12.89 9.05
CA GLU A 53 -1.07 -13.31 9.91
C GLU A 53 -0.60 -14.15 11.11
N MET A 54 0.57 -14.77 10.97
CA MET A 54 1.23 -15.57 12.01
C MET A 54 2.07 -14.71 12.97
N GLY A 55 2.09 -13.39 12.74
CA GLY A 55 2.79 -12.38 13.51
C GLY A 55 4.16 -11.99 12.93
N GLN A 56 4.61 -10.80 13.31
CA GLN A 56 5.80 -10.12 12.77
C GLN A 56 7.16 -10.80 13.11
N ASN A 57 7.18 -11.77 14.03
CA ASN A 57 8.40 -12.45 14.45
C ASN A 57 8.71 -13.64 13.53
N ASN A 58 9.75 -13.51 12.69
CA ASN A 58 10.18 -14.48 11.67
C ASN A 58 9.25 -14.62 10.46
N ASN A 59 8.47 -13.58 10.12
CA ASN A 59 7.73 -13.54 8.87
C ASN A 59 8.57 -13.02 7.68
N GLY A 60 7.98 -13.00 6.49
CA GLY A 60 8.60 -12.53 5.26
C GLY A 60 9.08 -11.09 5.32
N ALA A 61 8.36 -10.20 6.01
CA ALA A 61 8.76 -8.80 6.17
C ALA A 61 10.01 -8.65 7.05
N SER A 62 10.09 -9.36 8.17
CA SER A 62 11.30 -9.40 9.00
C SER A 62 12.51 -9.93 8.24
N HIS A 63 12.30 -10.95 7.40
CA HIS A 63 13.34 -11.50 6.54
C HIS A 63 13.76 -10.48 5.46
N TYR A 64 12.80 -9.78 4.85
CA TYR A 64 13.08 -8.75 3.86
C TYR A 64 13.90 -7.60 4.47
N ALA A 65 13.47 -7.04 5.61
CA ALA A 65 14.17 -5.97 6.29
C ALA A 65 15.61 -6.37 6.67
N LYS A 66 15.80 -7.59 7.18
CA LYS A 66 17.14 -8.13 7.51
C LYS A 66 18.08 -8.20 6.30
N HIS A 67 17.59 -8.61 5.13
CA HIS A 67 18.43 -8.85 3.95
C HIS A 67 18.56 -7.63 3.03
N HIS A 68 17.57 -6.74 3.03
CA HIS A 68 17.48 -5.60 2.12
C HIS A 68 17.46 -4.25 2.84
N GLY A 69 17.54 -4.20 4.18
CA GLY A 69 17.49 -2.94 4.94
C GLY A 69 18.67 -1.99 4.69
N THR A 70 19.78 -2.50 4.16
CA THR A 70 20.93 -1.67 3.75
C THR A 70 20.78 -1.07 2.35
N GLU A 71 19.75 -1.46 1.60
CA GLU A 71 19.43 -0.85 0.31
C GLU A 71 18.83 0.55 0.51
N ASN A 72 18.97 1.42 -0.51
CA ASN A 72 18.40 2.75 -0.47
C ASN A 72 16.91 2.72 -0.82
N HIS A 73 16.07 2.47 0.18
CA HIS A 73 14.61 2.58 0.05
C HIS A 73 14.17 4.03 0.15
N ILE A 74 13.37 4.46 -0.82
CA ILE A 74 12.82 5.82 -0.88
C ILE A 74 11.57 5.94 -0.03
N ILE A 75 10.65 4.99 -0.21
CA ILE A 75 9.38 4.90 0.50
C ILE A 75 8.93 3.44 0.43
N ALA A 76 8.39 2.93 1.54
CA ALA A 76 7.69 1.67 1.59
C ALA A 76 6.19 1.94 1.46
N PHE A 77 5.50 1.11 0.68
CA PHE A 77 4.05 1.20 0.53
C PHE A 77 3.42 -0.16 0.80
N GLU A 78 2.32 -0.14 1.53
CA GLU A 78 1.51 -1.31 1.85
C GLU A 78 0.02 -0.96 1.77
N SER A 79 -0.75 -1.88 1.22
CA SER A 79 -2.21 -1.82 1.19
C SER A 79 -2.69 -3.05 1.92
N ASP A 80 -3.19 -2.88 3.14
CA ASP A 80 -3.50 -3.99 4.05
C ASP A 80 -4.63 -3.61 5.03
N ILE A 81 -5.69 -2.99 4.48
CA ILE A 81 -6.87 -2.62 5.27
C ILE A 81 -8.14 -2.78 4.45
N GLY A 82 -8.09 -3.67 3.44
CA GLY A 82 -9.13 -3.88 2.45
C GLY A 82 -8.94 -3.06 1.18
N SER A 83 -9.97 -3.06 0.32
CA SER A 83 -9.90 -2.42 -1.00
C SER A 83 -11.21 -1.76 -1.43
N THR A 84 -11.91 -1.12 -0.49
CA THR A 84 -13.01 -0.21 -0.82
C THR A 84 -12.47 1.07 -1.48
N LYS A 85 -13.37 1.93 -1.96
CA LYS A 85 -13.01 3.13 -2.72
C LYS A 85 -11.88 3.95 -2.06
N PRO A 86 -10.75 4.21 -2.74
CA PRO A 86 -9.68 5.04 -2.19
C PRO A 86 -10.12 6.51 -2.12
N TYR A 87 -9.69 7.22 -1.08
CA TYR A 87 -9.86 8.67 -0.97
C TYR A 87 -8.56 9.43 -0.71
N GLY A 88 -7.44 8.72 -0.57
CA GLY A 88 -6.17 9.35 -0.28
C GLY A 88 -5.11 8.40 0.23
N PHE A 89 -4.12 8.96 0.91
CA PHE A 89 -2.97 8.24 1.42
C PHE A 89 -2.58 8.72 2.82
N GLY A 90 -2.23 7.79 3.70
CA GLY A 90 -1.53 8.10 4.94
C GLY A 90 -0.04 8.07 4.69
N ILE A 91 0.71 9.02 5.25
CA ILE A 91 2.16 9.11 5.06
C ILE A 91 2.89 9.37 6.38
N THR A 92 3.97 8.64 6.62
CA THR A 92 4.91 8.89 7.71
C THR A 92 6.29 9.16 7.12
N ALA A 93 6.67 10.44 7.06
CA ALA A 93 7.90 10.91 6.41
C ALA A 93 8.35 12.28 6.98
N GLY A 94 9.52 12.75 6.55
CA GLY A 94 9.94 14.14 6.75
C GLY A 94 8.93 15.17 6.20
N GLN A 95 8.99 16.40 6.68
CA GLN A 95 8.07 17.48 6.33
C GLN A 95 8.11 17.79 4.83
N GLN A 96 9.29 17.90 4.22
CA GLN A 96 9.40 18.22 2.80
C GLN A 96 8.86 17.10 1.92
N PHE A 97 9.12 15.84 2.29
CA PHE A 97 8.60 14.71 1.52
C PHE A 97 7.08 14.58 1.66
N THR A 98 6.55 14.82 2.85
CA THR A 98 5.10 14.91 3.09
C THR A 98 4.45 15.99 2.23
N GLN A 99 5.05 17.18 2.15
CA GLN A 99 4.57 18.26 1.28
C GLN A 99 4.61 17.89 -0.20
N LEU A 100 5.68 17.20 -0.63
CA LEU A 100 5.82 16.73 -2.00
C LEU A 100 4.72 15.70 -2.36
N VAL A 101 4.50 14.69 -1.53
CA VAL A 101 3.44 13.69 -1.78
C VAL A 101 2.06 14.34 -1.74
N THR A 102 1.83 15.28 -0.82
CA THR A 102 0.60 16.09 -0.77
C THR A 102 0.38 16.85 -2.07
N TYR A 103 1.41 17.54 -2.58
CA TYR A 103 1.34 18.26 -3.84
C TYR A 103 1.03 17.32 -5.02
N LEU A 104 1.70 16.17 -5.10
CA LEU A 104 1.46 15.19 -6.17
C LEU A 104 0.01 14.67 -6.13
N ALA A 105 -0.49 14.29 -4.96
CA ALA A 105 -1.85 13.79 -4.81
C ALA A 105 -2.90 14.84 -5.21
N GLN A 106 -2.74 16.08 -4.72
CA GLN A 106 -3.64 17.19 -5.04
C GLN A 106 -3.60 17.62 -6.51
N GLN A 107 -2.44 17.53 -7.15
CA GLN A 107 -2.29 17.93 -8.54
C GLN A 107 -2.86 16.89 -9.52
N TYR A 108 -2.72 15.60 -9.21
CA TYR A 108 -2.95 14.54 -10.19
C TYR A 108 -4.08 13.57 -9.84
N LEU A 109 -4.54 13.51 -8.58
CA LEU A 109 -5.52 12.49 -8.15
C LEU A 109 -6.91 13.03 -7.81
N THR A 110 -7.14 14.35 -7.90
CA THR A 110 -8.48 14.94 -7.69
C THR A 110 -9.52 14.40 -8.66
N GLY A 111 -9.12 14.03 -9.88
CA GLY A 111 -10.04 13.47 -10.88
C GLY A 111 -10.67 12.14 -10.48
N ILE A 112 -10.04 11.40 -9.56
CA ILE A 112 -10.56 10.13 -9.00
C ILE A 112 -10.96 10.26 -7.52
N GLY A 113 -10.85 11.46 -6.93
CA GLY A 113 -11.19 11.70 -5.53
C GLY A 113 -10.20 11.12 -4.51
N ALA A 114 -8.96 10.83 -4.92
CA ALA A 114 -7.92 10.21 -4.09
C ALA A 114 -6.81 11.19 -3.69
N GLU A 115 -7.13 12.49 -3.57
CA GLU A 115 -6.16 13.56 -3.36
C GLU A 115 -5.76 13.82 -1.90
N ARG A 116 -6.44 13.21 -0.93
CA ARG A 116 -6.21 13.53 0.49
C ARG A 116 -4.90 12.89 0.97
N VAL A 117 -4.14 13.63 1.77
CA VAL A 117 -2.92 13.12 2.40
C VAL A 117 -2.99 13.37 3.90
N TYR A 118 -2.71 12.33 4.68
CA TYR A 118 -2.77 12.33 6.13
C TYR A 118 -1.36 12.16 6.70
N PRO A 119 -0.73 13.23 7.23
CA PRO A 119 0.59 13.14 7.85
C PRO A 119 0.58 12.30 9.13
N ASN A 120 1.66 11.56 9.37
CA ASN A 120 1.84 10.62 10.47
C ASN A 120 0.82 9.46 10.49
N ASP A 121 0.32 9.07 9.32
CA ASP A 121 -0.71 8.02 9.17
C ASP A 121 -0.29 6.96 8.15
N GLY A 122 1.02 6.86 7.83
CA GLY A 122 1.52 5.93 6.81
C GLY A 122 1.92 4.56 7.34
N GLU A 123 1.75 4.30 8.64
CA GLU A 123 2.14 3.04 9.27
C GLU A 123 1.33 1.85 8.72
N SER A 124 1.98 0.70 8.58
CA SER A 124 1.38 -0.56 8.12
C SER A 124 2.23 -1.73 8.64
N VAL A 125 1.71 -2.95 8.63
CA VAL A 125 2.28 -4.07 9.40
C VAL A 125 3.62 -4.51 8.83
N ASP A 126 3.68 -4.97 7.59
CA ASP A 126 4.89 -5.56 7.02
C ASP A 126 5.94 -4.51 6.64
N SER A 127 5.49 -3.41 6.03
CA SER A 127 6.35 -2.29 5.67
C SER A 127 6.89 -1.53 6.89
N GLY A 128 6.15 -1.57 8.01
CA GLY A 128 6.55 -1.03 9.31
C GLY A 128 7.86 -1.62 9.81
N ILE A 129 8.07 -2.92 9.65
CA ILE A 129 9.30 -3.60 10.11
C ILE A 129 10.54 -3.02 9.42
N LEU A 130 10.45 -2.71 8.13
CA LEU A 130 11.54 -2.04 7.41
C LEU A 130 11.76 -0.63 7.98
N ALA A 131 10.68 0.15 8.11
CA ALA A 131 10.75 1.53 8.59
C ALA A 131 11.34 1.66 9.99
N GLU A 132 10.97 0.77 10.91
CA GLU A 132 11.54 0.73 12.27
C GLU A 132 13.06 0.48 12.25
N GLN A 133 13.55 -0.35 11.33
CA GLN A 133 14.96 -0.71 11.24
C GLN A 133 15.81 0.33 10.51
N THR A 134 15.25 1.03 9.52
CA THR A 134 16.02 1.85 8.57
C THR A 134 15.64 3.33 8.57
N GLY A 135 14.51 3.70 9.17
CA GLY A 135 13.91 5.03 9.03
C GLY A 135 13.32 5.28 7.64
N THR A 136 13.03 4.22 6.86
CA THR A 136 12.39 4.36 5.54
C THR A 136 11.00 4.98 5.69
N PRO A 137 10.67 6.06 4.94
CA PRO A 137 9.32 6.62 4.91
C PRO A 137 8.26 5.59 4.53
N MET A 138 7.06 5.74 5.07
CA MET A 138 5.93 4.82 4.80
C MET A 138 4.75 5.55 4.18
N LEU A 139 4.01 4.82 3.34
CA LEU A 139 2.79 5.25 2.68
C LEU A 139 1.78 4.10 2.70
N ASN A 140 0.52 4.39 2.97
CA ASN A 140 -0.57 3.44 2.76
C ASN A 140 -1.68 4.10 1.96
N VAL A 141 -2.58 3.29 1.40
CA VAL A 141 -3.81 3.80 0.80
C VAL A 141 -4.87 3.98 1.88
N ARG A 142 -5.59 5.11 1.85
CA ARG A 142 -6.77 5.35 2.68
C ARG A 142 -8.01 5.04 1.86
N ILE A 143 -8.80 4.10 2.37
CA ILE A 143 -10.02 3.62 1.72
C ILE A 143 -11.26 4.01 2.50
N ALA A 144 -12.39 4.12 1.81
CA ALA A 144 -13.67 4.51 2.37
C ALA A 144 -14.18 3.47 3.37
N ASP A 145 -14.10 3.82 4.64
CA ASP A 145 -14.75 3.15 5.76
C ASP A 145 -15.04 4.22 6.83
N ASN A 146 -15.66 3.83 7.94
CA ASN A 146 -15.76 4.68 9.11
C ASN A 146 -14.43 4.71 9.89
N GLN A 147 -14.35 5.60 10.90
CA GLN A 147 -13.12 5.80 11.68
C GLN A 147 -12.62 4.52 12.39
N ASN A 148 -13.52 3.57 12.65
CA ASN A 148 -13.19 2.32 13.34
C ASN A 148 -12.92 1.17 12.36
N HIS A 149 -13.01 1.41 11.05
CA HIS A 149 -12.94 0.38 10.02
C HIS A 149 -13.97 -0.74 10.21
N ASP A 150 -15.21 -0.40 10.61
CA ASP A 150 -16.23 -1.42 10.93
C ASP A 150 -16.57 -2.31 9.72
N PHE A 151 -16.55 -1.78 8.48
CA PHE A 151 -16.79 -2.62 7.31
C PHE A 151 -15.68 -3.66 7.17
N TYR A 152 -14.42 -3.26 7.29
CA TYR A 152 -13.28 -4.19 7.30
C TYR A 152 -13.42 -5.26 8.38
N PHE A 153 -13.57 -4.83 9.64
CA PHE A 153 -13.60 -5.73 10.80
C PHE A 153 -14.87 -6.58 10.92
N THR A 154 -15.92 -6.28 10.15
CA THR A 154 -17.10 -7.16 10.05
C THR A 154 -16.75 -8.49 9.38
N TYR A 155 -15.81 -8.52 8.43
CA TYR A 155 -15.47 -9.71 7.65
C TYR A 155 -14.08 -10.28 7.95
N HIS A 156 -13.16 -9.44 8.42
CA HIS A 156 -11.79 -9.78 8.78
C HIS A 156 -11.68 -11.09 9.59
N HIS A 157 -10.87 -12.02 9.10
CA HIS A 157 -10.61 -13.35 9.69
C HIS A 157 -11.87 -14.21 9.91
N THR A 158 -12.90 -13.99 9.09
CA THR A 158 -14.13 -14.79 9.12
C THR A 158 -14.40 -15.44 7.76
N ALA A 159 -15.27 -16.45 7.74
CA ALA A 159 -15.77 -17.07 6.50
C ALA A 159 -16.46 -16.08 5.52
N GLY A 160 -16.79 -14.87 5.98
CA GLY A 160 -17.35 -13.81 5.15
C GLY A 160 -16.33 -13.11 4.26
N ASP A 161 -15.03 -13.17 4.62
CA ASP A 161 -13.95 -12.64 3.78
C ASP A 161 -13.81 -13.47 2.51
N SER A 162 -14.48 -13.02 1.46
CA SER A 162 -14.69 -13.76 0.24
C SER A 162 -14.87 -12.85 -0.96
N MET A 163 -14.65 -13.37 -2.17
CA MET A 163 -14.83 -12.59 -3.40
C MET A 163 -16.20 -11.90 -3.54
N TRP A 164 -17.23 -12.34 -2.83
CA TRP A 164 -18.57 -11.75 -2.87
C TRP A 164 -18.65 -10.33 -2.29
N MET A 165 -17.74 -9.97 -1.38
CA MET A 165 -17.72 -8.62 -0.79
C MET A 165 -16.94 -7.62 -1.64
N MET A 166 -16.14 -8.10 -2.60
CA MET A 166 -15.24 -7.25 -3.38
C MET A 166 -16.03 -6.46 -4.44
N ASN A 167 -15.75 -5.16 -4.52
CA ASN A 167 -16.31 -4.29 -5.56
C ASN A 167 -15.28 -4.09 -6.68
N PRO A 168 -15.57 -4.47 -7.93
CA PRO A 168 -14.60 -4.35 -9.02
C PRO A 168 -14.23 -2.90 -9.35
N GLN A 169 -15.15 -1.95 -9.20
CA GLN A 169 -14.85 -0.54 -9.45
C GLN A 169 -13.93 0.04 -8.38
N ASP A 170 -14.13 -0.34 -7.11
CA ASP A 170 -13.25 0.10 -6.03
C ASP A 170 -11.83 -0.48 -6.20
N MET A 171 -11.72 -1.73 -6.67
CA MET A 171 -10.44 -2.35 -7.03
C MET A 171 -9.75 -1.57 -8.14
N ASP A 172 -10.46 -1.22 -9.23
CA ASP A 172 -9.92 -0.42 -10.33
C ASP A 172 -9.48 0.98 -9.86
N ASP A 173 -10.28 1.64 -9.01
CA ASP A 173 -9.94 2.95 -8.45
C ASP A 173 -8.66 2.87 -7.59
N ASN A 174 -8.49 1.81 -6.77
CA ASN A 174 -7.27 1.55 -6.00
C ASN A 174 -6.06 1.37 -6.93
N VAL A 175 -6.20 0.56 -7.98
CA VAL A 175 -5.15 0.36 -8.98
C VAL A 175 -4.71 1.69 -9.59
N VAL A 176 -5.65 2.55 -10.00
CA VAL A 176 -5.31 3.85 -10.59
C VAL A 176 -4.63 4.76 -9.57
N ALA A 177 -5.14 4.84 -8.34
CA ALA A 177 -4.57 5.67 -7.28
C ALA A 177 -3.13 5.25 -6.95
N ILE A 178 -2.92 3.96 -6.70
CA ILE A 178 -1.62 3.38 -6.34
C ILE A 178 -0.63 3.49 -7.49
N ALA A 179 -1.01 3.10 -8.71
CA ALA A 179 -0.15 3.21 -9.89
C ALA A 179 0.32 4.64 -10.11
N SER A 180 -0.60 5.60 -9.99
CA SER A 180 -0.33 7.01 -10.23
C SER A 180 0.62 7.57 -9.18
N ILE A 181 0.34 7.41 -7.89
CA ILE A 181 1.19 8.02 -6.84
C ILE A 181 2.58 7.37 -6.81
N MET A 182 2.66 6.04 -6.97
CA MET A 182 3.94 5.32 -6.95
C MET A 182 4.79 5.69 -8.16
N TYR A 183 4.17 5.85 -9.34
CA TYR A 183 4.86 6.37 -10.52
C TYR A 183 5.36 7.80 -10.30
N LEU A 184 4.50 8.71 -9.84
CA LEU A 184 4.84 10.12 -9.62
C LEU A 184 6.02 10.25 -8.67
N ILE A 185 6.00 9.53 -7.53
CA ILE A 185 7.11 9.54 -6.57
C ILE A 185 8.39 8.98 -7.22
N ALA A 186 8.29 7.87 -7.95
CA ALA A 186 9.44 7.23 -8.56
C ALA A 186 10.07 8.06 -9.70
N ASP A 187 9.28 8.90 -10.37
CA ASP A 187 9.70 9.66 -11.57
C ASP A 187 10.11 11.12 -11.31
N ILE A 188 10.00 11.62 -10.07
CA ILE A 188 10.49 12.98 -9.72
C ILE A 188 11.97 13.16 -10.07
N ASP A 189 12.30 14.31 -10.65
CA ASP A 189 13.68 14.76 -10.87
C ASP A 189 14.41 15.16 -9.58
N GLY A 190 15.70 14.86 -9.52
CA GLY A 190 16.55 15.25 -8.38
C GLY A 190 16.41 14.33 -7.17
N PRO A 191 17.11 14.65 -6.06
CA PRO A 191 17.03 13.88 -4.83
C PRO A 191 15.64 14.00 -4.19
N ILE A 192 15.18 12.92 -3.54
CA ILE A 192 13.94 12.95 -2.76
C ILE A 192 14.28 13.51 -1.37
N PRO A 193 13.54 14.54 -0.90
CA PRO A 193 13.75 15.09 0.43
C PRO A 193 13.63 14.00 1.50
N LYS A 194 14.54 13.98 2.46
CA LYS A 194 14.53 12.97 3.56
C LYS A 194 14.05 13.56 4.89
N ASP A 195 13.95 14.90 4.98
CA ASP A 195 13.63 15.69 6.17
C ASP A 195 12.58 16.78 5.89
#